data_AF-A0A535K3X1-F1
#
_entry.id   AF-A0A535K3X1-F1
#
_cell.length_a   1.000
_cell.length_b   1.000
_cell.length_c   1.000
_cell.angle_alpha   90.00
_cell.angle_beta   90.00
_cell.angle_gamma   90.00
#
_symmetry.space_group_name_H-M   'P 1'
#
loop_
_entity.id
_entity.type
_entity.pdbx_description
1 polymer ?
#
loop_
_entity_poly.entity_id
_entity_poly.type
_entity_poly.pdbx_seq_one_letter_code
_entity_poly.pdbx_strand_id
1 'polypeptide(L)'
;PTQVLWRADKMGYAAPLDRWLRDELKTWAHDRLFSGPVTHLEAYDRRALEGLWNEHQSGRAERSWALWRWISLNEWLCLLEDGAWSAGRAGEPAASTRR
;
A
#
# COMPACT_ATOMS: atom_id res chain seq x y z
N PRO A 1 22.14 -21.39 -6.69
CA PRO A 1 23.63 -21.37 -6.68
C PRO A 1 24.17 -20.94 -5.32
N THR A 2 25.16 -21.67 -4.77
CA THR A 2 25.77 -21.41 -3.43
C THR A 2 26.33 -19.99 -3.29
N GLN A 3 26.83 -19.41 -4.38
CA GLN A 3 27.42 -18.06 -4.44
C GLN A 3 26.41 -16.93 -4.17
N VAL A 4 25.11 -17.15 -4.42
CA VAL A 4 24.03 -16.17 -4.16
C VAL A 4 23.45 -16.34 -2.76
N LEU A 5 23.49 -17.57 -2.23
CA LEU A 5 22.85 -17.94 -0.97
C LEU A 5 23.64 -17.42 0.24
N TRP A 6 24.97 -17.47 0.17
CA TRP A 6 25.90 -17.24 1.29
C TRP A 6 26.64 -15.90 1.25
N ARG A 7 26.18 -14.94 0.44
CA ARG A 7 26.82 -13.62 0.37
C ARG A 7 26.69 -12.89 1.73
N ALA A 8 27.80 -12.42 2.28
CA ALA A 8 27.85 -11.77 3.60
C ALA A 8 27.24 -10.35 3.58
N ASP A 9 27.15 -9.74 2.40
CA ASP A 9 26.51 -8.46 2.10
C ASP A 9 25.01 -8.60 1.76
N LYS A 10 24.40 -9.74 2.10
CA LYS A 10 22.97 -9.99 1.88
C LYS A 10 22.14 -9.09 2.80
N MET A 11 21.98 -7.85 2.39
CA MET A 11 20.98 -6.97 2.95
C MET A 11 19.61 -7.43 2.44
N GLY A 12 18.58 -7.35 3.29
CA GLY A 12 17.21 -7.63 2.87
C GLY A 12 16.90 -6.86 1.59
N TYR A 13 16.37 -7.53 0.57
CA TYR A 13 15.97 -6.88 -0.68
C TYR A 13 14.75 -6.03 -0.40
N ALA A 14 14.96 -4.81 0.10
CA ALA A 14 13.89 -3.84 0.21
C ALA A 14 13.39 -3.57 -1.21
N ALA A 15 12.09 -3.72 -1.41
CA ALA A 15 11.46 -3.32 -2.65
C ALA A 15 11.85 -1.86 -2.97
N PRO A 16 12.13 -1.49 -4.23
CA PRO A 16 12.43 -0.13 -4.64
C PRO A 16 11.14 0.71 -4.69
N LEU A 17 10.47 0.75 -3.53
CA LEU A 17 9.15 1.31 -3.34
C LEU A 17 9.14 2.80 -3.67
N ASP A 18 10.25 3.48 -3.43
CA ASP A 18 10.41 4.90 -3.74
C ASP A 18 10.36 5.20 -5.24
N ARG A 19 10.98 4.34 -6.05
CA ARG A 19 10.89 4.42 -7.51
C ARG A 19 9.48 4.05 -7.96
N TRP A 20 8.96 2.92 -7.48
CA TRP A 20 7.66 2.42 -7.89
C TRP A 20 6.53 3.42 -7.60
N LEU A 21 6.49 3.99 -6.40
CA LEU A 21 5.44 4.94 -6.03
C LEU A 21 5.56 6.29 -6.77
N ARG A 22 6.73 6.62 -7.35
CA ARG A 22 6.93 7.81 -8.19
C ARG A 22 6.61 7.59 -9.67
N ASP A 23 6.68 6.35 -10.13
CA ASP A 23 6.58 6.02 -11.55
C ASP A 23 5.62 4.84 -11.78
N GLU A 24 6.13 3.61 -11.74
CA GLU A 24 5.42 2.45 -12.27
C GLU A 24 4.08 2.14 -11.56
N LEU A 25 3.98 2.46 -10.27
CA LEU A 25 2.78 2.26 -9.44
C LEU A 25 2.10 3.58 -9.06
N LYS A 26 2.50 4.72 -9.62
CA LYS A 26 2.04 6.04 -9.18
C LYS A 26 0.51 6.17 -9.15
N THR A 27 -0.15 5.90 -10.28
CA THR A 27 -1.61 6.04 -10.40
C THR A 27 -2.33 5.07 -9.47
N TRP A 28 -1.90 3.81 -9.46
CA TRP A 28 -2.47 2.78 -8.59
C TRP A 28 -2.34 3.16 -7.10
N ALA A 29 -1.16 3.65 -6.69
CA ALA A 29 -0.89 4.08 -5.32
C ALA A 29 -1.74 5.29 -4.94
N HIS A 30 -1.86 6.27 -5.83
CA HIS A 30 -2.72 7.43 -5.63
C HIS A 30 -4.17 7.02 -5.36
N ASP A 31 -4.71 6.09 -6.14
CA ASP A 31 -6.08 5.61 -5.95
C ASP A 31 -6.27 4.93 -4.59
N ARG A 32 -5.29 4.13 -4.12
CA ARG A 32 -5.33 3.47 -2.81
C ARG A 32 -5.15 4.41 -1.62
N LEU A 33 -4.49 5.55 -1.84
CA LEU A 33 -4.29 6.57 -0.81
C LEU A 33 -5.50 7.48 -0.67
N PHE A 34 -6.20 7.75 -1.77
CA PHE A 34 -7.20 8.81 -1.85
C PHE A 34 -8.60 8.33 -2.24
N SER A 35 -8.81 7.02 -2.32
CA SER A 35 -10.11 6.40 -2.57
C SER A 35 -10.27 5.14 -1.74
N GLY A 36 -11.49 4.61 -1.69
CA GLY A 36 -11.79 3.36 -1.01
C GLY A 36 -12.02 3.49 0.50
N PRO A 37 -12.11 2.35 1.20
CA PRO A 37 -12.54 2.28 2.59
C PRO A 37 -11.68 3.09 3.56
N VAL A 38 -10.38 3.22 3.27
CA VAL A 38 -9.44 3.94 4.14
C VAL A 38 -9.86 5.40 4.35
N THR A 39 -10.57 5.98 3.38
CA THR A 39 -11.03 7.39 3.44
C THR A 39 -12.17 7.61 4.42
N HIS A 40 -12.80 6.54 4.92
CA HIS A 40 -13.89 6.58 5.90
C HIS A 40 -13.41 6.43 7.34
N LEU A 41 -12.12 6.17 7.57
CA LEU A 41 -11.57 6.09 8.92
C LEU A 41 -11.55 7.47 9.56
N GLU A 42 -11.92 7.56 10.85
CA GLU A 42 -11.86 8.82 11.61
C GLU A 42 -10.43 9.41 11.65
N ALA A 43 -9.42 8.55 11.69
CA ALA A 43 -8.01 8.95 11.69
C ALA A 43 -7.47 9.36 10.30
N TYR A 44 -8.28 9.32 9.24
CA TYR A 44 -7.87 9.67 7.89
C TYR A 44 -7.83 11.19 7.69
N ASP A 45 -6.63 11.76 7.73
CA ASP A 45 -6.40 13.16 7.35
C ASP A 45 -5.92 13.25 5.90
N ARG A 46 -6.86 13.57 5.00
CA ARG A 46 -6.60 13.78 3.57
C ARG A 46 -5.51 14.81 3.33
N ARG A 47 -5.54 15.95 4.02
CA ARG A 47 -4.64 17.08 3.75
C ARG A 47 -3.21 16.72 4.16
N ALA A 48 -3.04 16.05 5.30
CA ALA A 48 -1.75 15.53 5.73
C ALA A 48 -1.19 14.51 4.71
N LEU A 49 -2.04 13.61 4.22
CA LEU A 49 -1.64 12.58 3.26
C LEU A 49 -1.28 13.16 1.89
N GLU A 50 -2.01 14.16 1.41
CA GLU A 50 -1.65 14.92 0.19
C GLU A 50 -0.30 15.62 0.34
N GLY A 51 0.02 16.14 1.53
CA GLY A 51 1.34 16.69 1.84
C GLY A 51 2.45 15.67 1.68
N LEU A 52 2.30 14.49 2.31
CA LEU A 52 3.27 13.39 2.21
C LEU A 52 3.41 12.90 0.76
N TRP A 53 2.31 12.77 0.04
CA TRP A 53 2.29 12.38 -1.36
C TRP A 53 3.07 13.38 -2.22
N ASN A 54 2.79 14.67 -2.10
CA ASN A 54 3.46 15.70 -2.89
C ASN A 54 4.96 15.81 -2.57
N GLU A 55 5.36 15.72 -1.30
CA GLU A 55 6.77 15.65 -0.90
C GLU A 55 7.49 14.46 -1.54
N HIS A 56 6.84 13.29 -1.58
CA HIS A 56 7.39 12.10 -2.19
C HIS A 56 7.49 12.20 -3.72
N GLN A 57 6.41 12.61 -4.37
CA GLN A 57 6.32 12.73 -5.82
C GLN A 57 7.30 13.78 -6.37
N SER A 58 7.56 14.86 -5.62
CA SER A 58 8.54 15.88 -5.99
C SER A 58 9.99 15.48 -5.69
N GLY A 59 10.22 14.35 -5.01
CA GLY A 59 11.55 13.94 -4.56
C GLY A 59 12.12 14.80 -3.42
N ARG A 60 11.31 15.69 -2.81
CA ARG A 60 11.72 16.54 -1.69
C ARG A 60 11.98 15.75 -0.41
N ALA A 61 11.26 14.64 -0.22
CA ALA A 61 11.47 13.75 0.91
C ALA A 61 11.13 12.30 0.56
N GLU A 62 11.81 11.35 1.22
CA GLU A 62 11.44 9.94 1.17
C GLU A 62 10.23 9.73 2.10
N ARG A 63 9.05 9.42 1.52
CA ARG A 63 7.82 9.08 2.28
C ARG A 63 7.22 7.73 1.89
N SER A 64 7.91 6.92 1.10
CA SER A 64 7.42 5.64 0.57
C SER A 64 6.85 4.75 1.65
N TRP A 65 7.57 4.58 2.77
CA TRP A 65 7.12 3.71 3.85
C TRP A 65 5.89 4.23 4.58
N ALA A 66 5.70 5.56 4.66
CA ALA A 66 4.49 6.13 5.21
C ALA A 66 3.30 5.90 4.27
N LEU A 67 3.48 6.18 2.98
CA LEU A 67 2.45 5.98 1.96
C LEU A 67 2.08 4.50 1.82
N TRP A 68 3.05 3.59 1.85
CA TRP A 68 2.82 2.16 1.76
C TRP A 68 2.03 1.57 2.93
N ARG A 69 2.17 2.12 4.14
CA ARG A 69 1.32 1.73 5.28
C ARG A 69 -0.15 2.05 5.04
N TRP A 70 -0.44 3.23 4.49
CA TRP A 70 -1.80 3.62 4.12
C TRP A 70 -2.36 2.79 2.97
N ILE A 71 -1.56 2.57 1.93
CA ILE A 71 -1.93 1.69 0.80
C ILE A 71 -2.25 0.28 1.30
N SER A 72 -1.36 -0.28 2.13
CA SER A 72 -1.56 -1.62 2.70
C SER A 72 -2.86 -1.67 3.51
N LEU A 73 -3.07 -0.69 4.39
CA LEU A 73 -4.30 -0.60 5.19
C LEU A 73 -5.55 -0.56 4.31
N ASN A 74 -5.56 0.22 3.23
CA ASN A 74 -6.69 0.26 2.31
C ASN A 74 -6.96 -1.10 1.66
N GLU A 75 -5.92 -1.80 1.21
CA GLU A 75 -6.08 -3.15 0.63
C GLU A 75 -6.66 -4.15 1.64
N TRP A 76 -6.23 -4.11 2.91
CA TRP A 76 -6.81 -4.96 3.96
C TRP A 76 -8.28 -4.64 4.22
N LEU A 77 -8.66 -3.36 4.20
CA LEU A 77 -10.06 -2.96 4.37
C LEU A 77 -10.92 -3.40 3.19
N CYS A 78 -10.43 -3.27 1.94
CA CYS A 78 -11.13 -3.79 0.76
C CYS A 78 -11.38 -5.30 0.89
N LEU A 79 -10.35 -6.08 1.25
CA LEU A 79 -10.49 -7.53 1.43
C LEU A 79 -11.50 -7.91 2.54
N LEU A 80 -11.57 -7.10 3.60
CA LEU A 80 -12.53 -7.28 4.68
C LEU A 80 -13.96 -6.97 4.22
N GLU A 81 -14.17 -5.85 3.51
CA GLU A 81 -15.48 -5.45 2.98
C GLU A 81 -16.01 -6.41 1.91
N ASP A 82 -15.12 -6.93 1.06
CA ASP A 82 -15.46 -7.91 0.02
C ASP A 82 -15.82 -9.30 0.59
N GLY A 83 -15.67 -9.50 1.92
CA GLY A 83 -15.84 -10.80 2.56
C GLY A 83 -14.83 -11.85 2.09
N ALA A 84 -13.82 -11.42 1.31
CA ALA A 84 -12.81 -12.28 0.74
C ALA A 84 -11.74 -12.65 1.77
N TRP A 85 -11.64 -11.96 2.90
CA TRP A 85 -10.67 -12.34 3.92
C TRP A 85 -11.15 -13.51 4.78
N SER A 86 -10.74 -14.73 4.43
CA SER A 86 -10.91 -15.91 5.30
C SER A 86 -9.55 -16.53 5.62
N ALA A 87 -9.13 -16.41 6.88
CA ALA A 87 -7.90 -17.01 7.41
C ALA A 87 -6.61 -16.71 6.60
N GLY A 88 -6.49 -15.51 6.04
CA GLY A 88 -5.31 -15.10 5.27
C GLY A 88 -5.27 -15.62 3.82
N ARG A 89 -6.38 -16.18 3.31
CA ARG A 89 -6.60 -16.41 1.88
C ARG A 89 -7.69 -15.47 1.40
N ALA A 90 -7.56 -15.00 0.16
CA ALA A 90 -8.69 -14.48 -0.59
C ALA A 90 -9.63 -15.67 -0.84
N GLY A 91 -10.69 -15.80 -0.05
CA GLY A 91 -11.85 -16.62 -0.37
C GLY A 91 -12.58 -16.04 -1.57
N GLU A 92 -13.42 -16.85 -2.22
CA GLU A 92 -14.37 -16.31 -3.20
C GLU A 92 -15.19 -15.19 -2.52
N PRO A 93 -15.39 -14.04 -3.18
CA PRO A 93 -16.15 -12.95 -2.61
C PRO A 93 -17.53 -13.48 -2.22
N ALA A 94 -17.89 -13.31 -0.95
CA ALA A 94 -19.20 -13.72 -0.46
C ALA A 94 -20.25 -12.94 -1.26
N ALA A 95 -21.16 -13.65 -1.93
CA ALA A 95 -22.21 -13.05 -2.74
C ALA A 95 -22.88 -11.91 -1.96
N SER A 96 -22.76 -10.69 -2.49
CA SER A 96 -23.06 -9.47 -1.72
C SER A 96 -24.47 -9.53 -1.15
N THR A 97 -24.58 -9.75 0.15
CA THR A 97 -25.82 -9.51 0.87
C THR A 97 -25.72 -8.08 1.40
N ARG A 98 -25.96 -7.11 0.51
CA ARG A 98 -26.20 -5.74 0.94
C ARG A 98 -27.54 -5.72 1.67
N ARG A 99 -27.53 -5.36 2.96
CA ARG A 99 -28.71 -4.87 3.68
C ARG A 99 -28.80 -3.37 3.53
#